data_AF-A0A957T7K2-F1
#
_entry.id   AF-A0A957T7K2-F1
#
_cell.length_a   1.000
_cell.length_b   1.000
_cell.length_c   1.000
_cell.angle_alpha   90.00
_cell.angle_beta   90.00
_cell.angle_gamma   90.00
#
_symmetry.space_group_name_H-M   'P 1'
#
loop_
_entity.id
_entity.type
_entity.pdbx_description
1 polymer ?
#
loop_
_entity_poly.entity_id
_entity_poly.type
_entity_poly.pdbx_seq_one_letter_code
_entity_poly.pdbx_strand_id
1 'polypeptide(L)'
;MTSQRTPTAIVLPLREFLVIGECPQAWQAYDLYLFRDEEVVFYVGRSQTAFTRVWEHIYDGFKGRSLVGRFVLMNWPRALQFTIELISSQDACFADLAYRVDAAEAALIEQHSPCFNAVLNRTPTALPVHYNPPTARVRRPRSPNRMIHDAEQANRWAARRGMKE
;
A
#
# COMPACT_ATOMS: atom_id res chain seq x y z
N MET A 1 -14.33 -22.93 14.55
CA MET A 1 -13.00 -22.26 14.52
C MET A 1 -12.51 -22.29 13.08
N THR A 2 -12.92 -21.32 12.27
CA THR A 2 -12.40 -21.14 10.92
C THR A 2 -10.99 -20.57 11.04
N SER A 3 -9.97 -21.36 10.69
CA SER A 3 -8.63 -20.83 10.46
C SER A 3 -8.74 -19.75 9.39
N GLN A 4 -8.60 -18.48 9.78
CA GLN A 4 -8.47 -17.38 8.83
C GLN A 4 -7.21 -17.66 8.00
N ARG A 5 -7.39 -18.08 6.75
CA ARG A 5 -6.29 -18.23 5.81
C ARG A 5 -5.97 -16.84 5.28
N THR A 6 -4.77 -16.35 5.57
CA THR A 6 -4.25 -15.12 4.99
C THR A 6 -4.10 -15.30 3.46
N PRO A 7 -4.46 -14.30 2.63
CA PRO A 7 -4.24 -14.36 1.18
C PRO A 7 -2.75 -14.55 0.84
N THR A 8 -2.49 -15.13 -0.33
CA THR A 8 -1.14 -15.23 -0.88
C THR A 8 -0.77 -13.89 -1.48
N ALA A 9 -0.16 -13.03 -0.66
CA ALA A 9 0.15 -11.66 -1.05
C ALA A 9 1.60 -11.50 -1.53
N ILE A 10 1.80 -10.60 -2.49
CA ILE A 10 3.10 -9.98 -2.69
C ILE A 10 3.24 -8.88 -1.65
N VAL A 11 4.21 -9.03 -0.76
CA VAL A 11 4.43 -8.09 0.35
C VAL A 11 5.82 -7.50 0.20
N LEU A 12 5.90 -6.19 0.02
CA LEU A 12 7.18 -5.50 -0.08
C LEU A 12 7.12 -4.08 0.50
N PRO A 13 8.22 -3.56 1.04
CA PRO A 13 8.27 -2.17 1.46
C PRO A 13 8.19 -1.24 0.24
N LEU A 14 7.66 -0.04 0.45
CA LEU A 14 7.42 0.95 -0.61
C LEU A 14 8.73 1.33 -1.31
N ARG A 15 9.86 1.34 -0.59
CA ARG A 15 11.19 1.55 -1.19
C ARG A 15 11.57 0.50 -2.25
N GLU A 16 11.13 -0.74 -2.09
CA GLU A 16 11.36 -1.81 -3.07
C GLU A 16 10.34 -1.71 -4.19
N PHE A 17 9.09 -1.33 -3.87
CA PHE A 17 8.05 -1.16 -4.88
C PHE A 17 8.40 -0.06 -5.87
N LEU A 18 8.88 1.08 -5.37
CA LEU A 18 9.18 2.26 -6.18
C LEU A 18 10.30 2.05 -7.21
N VAL A 19 11.15 1.04 -7.05
CA VAL A 19 12.22 0.74 -8.01
C VAL A 19 11.80 -0.29 -9.06
N ILE A 20 10.59 -0.87 -8.92
CA ILE A 20 9.96 -1.69 -9.95
C ILE A 20 9.27 -0.73 -10.90
N GLY A 21 9.96 -0.40 -12.00
CA GLY A 21 9.49 0.61 -12.97
C GLY A 21 8.30 0.16 -13.82
N GLU A 22 8.14 -1.15 -14.01
CA GLU A 22 7.08 -1.75 -14.83
C GLU A 22 6.45 -2.94 -14.11
N CYS A 23 5.15 -3.16 -14.33
CA CYS A 23 4.43 -4.26 -13.69
C CYS A 23 4.97 -5.61 -14.18
N PRO A 24 5.55 -6.46 -13.31
CA PRO A 24 5.95 -7.81 -13.69
C PRO A 24 4.75 -8.60 -14.23
N GLN A 25 4.94 -9.44 -15.25
CA GLN A 25 3.84 -10.19 -15.86
C GLN A 25 3.05 -11.03 -14.86
N ALA A 26 3.75 -11.70 -13.93
CA ALA A 26 3.12 -12.49 -12.88
C ALA A 26 2.26 -11.65 -11.91
N TRP A 27 2.45 -10.33 -11.88
CA TRP A 27 1.76 -9.43 -10.96
C TRP A 27 0.49 -8.80 -11.58
N GLN A 28 0.24 -9.04 -12.86
CA GLN A 28 -0.93 -8.50 -13.56
C GLN A 28 -2.26 -9.06 -13.05
N ALA A 29 -2.25 -10.25 -12.43
CA ALA A 29 -3.43 -10.92 -11.89
C ALA A 29 -3.85 -10.44 -10.48
N TYR A 30 -3.07 -9.54 -9.86
CA TYR A 30 -3.40 -8.98 -8.55
C TYR A 30 -4.29 -7.76 -8.75
N ASP A 31 -5.45 -7.77 -8.12
CA ASP A 31 -6.53 -6.80 -8.30
C ASP A 31 -6.92 -6.07 -6.99
N LEU A 32 -6.28 -6.43 -5.88
CA LEU A 32 -6.43 -5.80 -4.57
C LEU A 32 -5.07 -5.29 -4.09
N TYR A 33 -5.07 -4.18 -3.35
CA TYR A 33 -3.85 -3.62 -2.75
C TYR A 33 -4.10 -2.98 -1.39
N LEU A 34 -3.07 -3.03 -0.54
CA LEU A 34 -3.05 -2.37 0.76
C LEU A 34 -1.84 -1.44 0.88
N PHE A 35 -2.04 -0.34 1.62
CA PHE A 35 -0.97 0.45 2.21
C PHE A 35 -1.01 0.27 3.73
N ARG A 36 0.09 -0.14 4.34
CA ARG A 36 0.19 -0.30 5.80
C ARG A 36 1.57 0.00 6.34
N ASP A 37 1.70 0.12 7.65
CA ASP A 37 2.96 -0.08 8.36
C ASP A 37 2.96 -1.47 9.04
N GLU A 38 3.73 -1.65 10.12
CA GLU A 38 3.76 -2.91 10.87
C GLU A 38 2.46 -3.21 11.65
N GLU A 39 1.70 -2.19 12.04
CA GLU A 39 0.57 -2.32 12.97
C GLU A 39 -0.78 -1.99 12.31
N VAL A 40 -0.82 -0.97 11.45
CA VAL A 40 -2.04 -0.33 10.99
C VAL A 40 -2.15 -0.37 9.46
N VAL A 41 -3.31 -0.76 8.97
CA VAL A 41 -3.67 -0.61 7.55
C VAL A 41 -4.20 0.80 7.32
N PHE A 42 -3.53 1.56 6.45
CA PHE A 42 -3.94 2.91 6.10
C PHE A 42 -5.06 2.91 5.07
N TYR A 43 -4.95 2.04 4.07
CA TYR A 43 -5.86 2.03 2.94
C TYR A 43 -5.91 0.65 2.28
N VAL A 44 -7.10 0.23 1.89
CA VAL A 44 -7.39 -0.93 1.04
C VAL A 44 -8.05 -0.40 -0.24
N GLY A 45 -7.70 -0.95 -1.39
CA GLY A 45 -8.46 -0.68 -2.60
C GLY A 45 -8.37 -1.79 -3.62
N ARG A 46 -9.18 -1.67 -4.68
CA ARG A 46 -9.16 -2.57 -5.83
C ARG A 46 -8.88 -1.86 -7.16
N SER A 47 -8.43 -2.63 -8.14
CA SER A 47 -8.18 -2.22 -9.53
C SER A 47 -8.11 -3.45 -10.43
N GLN A 48 -8.23 -3.31 -11.75
CA GLN A 48 -7.89 -4.41 -12.67
C GLN A 48 -6.42 -4.83 -12.57
N THR A 49 -5.55 -3.89 -12.20
CA THR A 49 -4.14 -4.17 -11.91
C THR A 49 -3.72 -3.33 -10.71
N ALA A 50 -3.55 -4.00 -9.58
CA ALA A 50 -3.20 -3.42 -8.29
C ALA A 50 -1.88 -2.62 -8.36
N PHE A 51 -0.85 -3.17 -9.00
CA PHE A 51 0.45 -2.52 -9.19
C PHE A 51 0.31 -1.14 -9.87
N THR A 52 -0.38 -1.09 -11.01
CA THR A 52 -0.60 0.16 -11.76
C THR A 52 -1.32 1.18 -10.89
N ARG A 53 -2.33 0.73 -10.13
CA ARG A 53 -3.12 1.61 -9.27
C ARG A 53 -2.31 2.18 -8.10
N VAL A 54 -1.41 1.41 -7.51
CA VAL A 54 -0.47 1.91 -6.48
C VAL A 54 0.41 3.02 -7.06
N TRP A 55 0.95 2.85 -8.27
CA TRP A 55 1.71 3.89 -8.96
C TRP A 55 0.86 5.14 -9.25
N GLU A 56 -0.37 4.97 -9.74
CA GLU A 56 -1.30 6.08 -9.94
C GLU A 56 -1.52 6.87 -8.65
N HIS A 57 -1.72 6.18 -7.51
CA HIS A 57 -1.85 6.84 -6.22
C HIS A 57 -0.62 7.69 -5.88
N ILE A 58 0.59 7.19 -6.12
CA ILE A 58 1.85 7.92 -5.88
C ILE A 58 1.92 9.18 -6.77
N TYR A 59 1.67 9.04 -8.07
CA TYR A 59 1.71 10.17 -9.00
C TYR A 59 0.65 11.23 -8.69
N ASP A 60 -0.58 10.78 -8.41
CA ASP A 60 -1.69 11.67 -8.09
C ASP A 60 -1.58 12.27 -6.69
N GLY A 61 -0.72 11.72 -5.82
CA GLY A 61 -0.32 12.33 -4.56
C GLY A 61 0.31 13.71 -4.78
N PHE A 62 1.19 13.84 -5.79
CA PHE A 62 1.82 15.13 -6.15
C PHE A 62 0.83 16.14 -6.71
N LYS A 63 -0.27 15.65 -7.32
CA LYS A 63 -1.37 16.48 -7.84
C LYS A 63 -2.44 16.78 -6.78
N GLY A 64 -2.32 16.20 -5.58
CA GLY A 64 -3.35 16.30 -4.53
C GLY A 64 -4.66 15.58 -4.84
N ARG A 65 -4.67 14.64 -5.79
CA ARG A 65 -5.87 13.88 -6.23
C ARG A 65 -6.00 12.51 -5.56
N SER A 66 -4.97 12.08 -4.83
CA SER A 66 -4.93 10.81 -4.11
C SER A 66 -4.66 11.08 -2.63
N LEU A 67 -5.59 10.72 -1.75
CA LEU A 67 -5.45 10.92 -0.31
C LEU A 67 -4.29 10.07 0.26
N VAL A 68 -4.26 8.77 -0.08
CA VAL A 68 -3.17 7.87 0.33
C VAL A 68 -1.83 8.25 -0.32
N GLY A 69 -1.85 8.70 -1.58
CA GLY A 69 -0.66 9.23 -2.25
C GLY A 69 -0.11 10.47 -1.55
N ARG A 70 -1.00 11.39 -1.17
CA ARG A 70 -0.62 12.58 -0.41
C ARG A 70 -0.10 12.21 0.98
N PHE A 71 -0.71 11.24 1.64
CA PHE A 71 -0.24 10.72 2.93
C PHE A 71 1.19 10.16 2.86
N VAL A 72 1.52 9.40 1.80
CA VAL A 72 2.90 8.95 1.52
C VAL A 72 3.86 10.14 1.45
N LEU A 73 3.50 11.21 0.74
CA LEU A 73 4.35 12.40 0.60
C LEU A 73 4.54 13.15 1.93
N MET A 74 3.50 13.30 2.75
CA MET A 74 3.59 13.99 4.04
C MET A 74 4.46 13.25 5.06
N ASN A 75 4.60 11.94 4.89
CA ASN A 75 5.34 11.08 5.79
C ASN A 75 6.70 10.64 5.22
N TRP A 76 7.17 11.27 4.15
CA TRP A 76 8.52 11.03 3.65
C TRP A 76 9.60 11.56 4.61
N PRO A 77 10.70 10.83 4.88
CA PRO A 77 11.09 9.54 4.29
C PRO A 77 10.58 8.31 5.04
N ARG A 78 9.84 8.46 6.15
CA ARG A 78 9.29 7.32 6.92
C ARG A 78 8.43 6.39 6.04
N ALA A 79 7.68 6.94 5.10
CA ALA A 79 6.86 6.19 4.16
C ALA A 79 7.64 5.17 3.31
N LEU A 80 8.98 5.27 3.20
CA LEU A 80 9.81 4.25 2.57
C LEU A 80 9.69 2.86 3.24
N GLN A 81 9.27 2.84 4.51
CA GLN A 81 9.04 1.62 5.30
C GLN A 81 7.59 1.16 5.26
N PHE A 82 6.68 1.90 4.62
CA PHE A 82 5.32 1.41 4.44
C PHE A 82 5.34 0.16 3.60
N THR A 83 4.52 -0.82 3.93
CA THR A 83 4.36 -2.05 3.18
C THR A 83 3.25 -1.88 2.17
N ILE A 84 3.54 -2.29 0.95
CA ILE A 84 2.56 -2.49 -0.11
C ILE A 84 2.28 -3.98 -0.17
N GLU A 85 1.01 -4.34 -0.04
CA GLU A 85 0.54 -5.70 -0.28
C GLU A 85 -0.28 -5.72 -1.55
N LEU A 86 0.00 -6.66 -2.45
CA LEU A 86 -0.80 -6.94 -3.64
C LEU A 86 -1.44 -8.31 -3.45
N ILE A 87 -2.76 -8.38 -3.60
CA ILE A 87 -3.57 -9.58 -3.35
C ILE A 87 -4.43 -9.88 -4.59
N SER A 88 -4.67 -11.16 -4.87
CA SER A 88 -5.61 -11.58 -5.90
C SER A 88 -6.95 -11.95 -5.25
N SER A 89 -8.05 -11.41 -5.77
CA SER A 89 -9.41 -11.84 -5.40
C SER A 89 -9.68 -13.31 -5.71
N GLN A 90 -8.82 -13.94 -6.53
CA GLN A 90 -8.88 -15.36 -6.87
C GLN A 90 -8.18 -16.25 -5.84
N ASP A 91 -7.59 -15.69 -4.77
CA ASP A 91 -7.02 -16.49 -3.69
C ASP A 91 -8.08 -17.32 -2.97
N ALA A 92 -7.67 -18.50 -2.50
CA ALA A 92 -8.55 -19.47 -1.84
C ALA A 92 -9.23 -18.92 -0.57
N CYS A 93 -8.68 -17.89 0.08
CA CYS A 93 -9.30 -17.24 1.24
C CYS A 93 -10.59 -16.49 0.88
N PHE A 94 -10.81 -16.18 -0.41
CA PHE A 94 -12.03 -15.51 -0.90
C PHE A 94 -13.02 -16.46 -1.56
N ALA A 95 -12.84 -17.78 -1.41
CA ALA A 95 -13.74 -18.79 -1.97
C ALA A 95 -15.20 -18.61 -1.50
N ASP A 96 -15.40 -18.31 -0.22
CA ASP A 96 -16.73 -18.06 0.37
C ASP A 96 -17.38 -16.77 -0.17
N LEU A 97 -16.58 -15.89 -0.77
CA LEU A 97 -17.02 -14.67 -1.44
C LEU A 97 -17.21 -14.87 -2.96
N ALA A 98 -17.17 -16.12 -3.42
CA ALA A 98 -17.24 -16.49 -4.83
C ALA A 98 -16.20 -15.77 -5.71
N TYR A 99 -15.02 -15.47 -5.14
CA TYR A 99 -13.91 -14.77 -5.81
C TYR A 99 -14.30 -13.41 -6.40
N ARG A 100 -15.31 -12.76 -5.83
CA ARG A 100 -15.76 -11.44 -6.26
C ARG A 100 -14.87 -10.35 -5.69
N VAL A 101 -14.23 -9.57 -6.56
CA VAL A 101 -13.30 -8.50 -6.15
C VAL A 101 -13.94 -7.44 -5.25
N ASP A 102 -15.21 -7.09 -5.48
CA ASP A 102 -15.94 -6.11 -4.67
C ASP A 102 -16.24 -6.65 -3.27
N ALA A 103 -16.60 -7.93 -3.17
CA ALA A 103 -16.81 -8.61 -1.89
C ALA A 103 -15.49 -8.81 -1.14
N ALA A 104 -14.40 -9.15 -1.84
CA ALA A 104 -13.08 -9.30 -1.26
C ALA A 104 -12.52 -7.97 -0.73
N GLU A 105 -12.68 -6.87 -1.47
CA GLU A 105 -12.36 -5.51 -0.99
C GLU A 105 -13.14 -5.18 0.29
N ALA A 106 -14.45 -5.43 0.31
CA ALA A 106 -15.30 -5.18 1.46
C ALA A 106 -14.85 -6.00 2.68
N ALA A 107 -14.53 -7.28 2.50
CA ALA A 107 -14.05 -8.16 3.56
C ALA A 107 -12.70 -7.70 4.14
N LEU A 108 -11.77 -7.26 3.29
CA LEU A 108 -10.49 -6.69 3.73
C LEU A 108 -10.69 -5.37 4.50
N ILE A 109 -11.61 -4.51 4.05
CA ILE A 109 -11.94 -3.27 4.76
C ILE A 109 -12.57 -3.58 6.12
N GLU A 110 -13.47 -4.56 6.20
CA GLU A 110 -14.09 -4.98 7.47
C GLU A 110 -13.05 -5.55 8.44
N GLN A 111 -12.18 -6.44 7.93
CA GLN A 111 -11.12 -7.08 8.72
C GLN A 111 -10.13 -6.06 9.30
N HIS A 112 -9.70 -5.09 8.49
CA HIS A 112 -8.60 -4.20 8.86
C HIS A 112 -9.04 -2.83 9.36
N SER A 113 -10.30 -2.44 9.12
CA SER A 113 -10.83 -1.10 9.43
C SER A 113 -9.86 0.03 9.04
N PRO A 114 -9.45 0.17 7.77
CA PRO A 114 -8.34 1.04 7.39
C PRO A 114 -8.57 2.52 7.70
N CYS A 115 -7.51 3.26 8.01
CA CYS A 115 -7.63 4.67 8.41
C CYS A 115 -8.36 5.56 7.39
N PHE A 116 -8.19 5.28 6.10
CA PHE A 116 -8.58 6.19 5.01
C PHE A 116 -9.69 5.67 4.10
N ASN A 117 -10.17 4.45 4.30
CA ASN A 117 -11.37 3.98 3.62
C ASN A 117 -12.59 4.65 4.26
N ALA A 118 -13.24 5.56 3.54
CA ALA A 118 -14.47 6.23 4.01
C ALA A 118 -15.74 5.46 3.64
N VAL A 119 -15.68 4.64 2.59
CA VAL A 119 -16.78 3.80 2.10
C VAL A 119 -16.56 2.37 2.60
N LEU A 120 -17.63 1.67 2.97
CA LEU A 120 -17.64 0.31 3.52
C LEU A 120 -16.95 0.14 4.90
N ASN A 121 -16.38 1.21 5.45
CA ASN A 121 -15.71 1.19 6.75
C ASN A 121 -16.55 1.95 7.78
N ARG A 122 -17.23 1.21 8.66
CA ARG A 122 -18.11 1.81 9.68
C ARG A 122 -17.34 2.44 10.84
N THR A 123 -16.15 1.91 11.13
CA THR A 123 -15.33 2.31 12.28
C THR A 123 -13.86 2.40 11.85
N PRO A 124 -13.48 3.41 11.05
CA PRO A 124 -12.11 3.56 10.61
C PRO A 124 -11.17 3.67 11.81
N THR A 125 -10.07 2.92 11.76
CA THR A 125 -8.99 3.02 12.74
C THR A 125 -8.45 4.45 12.73
N ALA A 126 -8.27 5.04 13.91
CA ALA A 126 -7.68 6.37 14.00
C ALA A 126 -6.25 6.36 13.47
N LEU A 127 -5.88 7.36 12.67
CA LEU A 127 -4.50 7.52 12.22
C LEU A 127 -3.57 7.69 13.43
N PRO A 128 -2.49 6.88 13.58
CA PRO A 128 -1.58 7.02 14.70
C PRO A 128 -0.96 8.41 14.79
N VAL A 129 -0.84 8.94 16.02
CA VAL A 129 -0.44 10.33 16.31
C VAL A 129 0.92 10.72 15.77
N HIS A 130 1.80 9.75 15.52
CA HIS A 130 3.14 9.99 15.01
C HIS A 130 3.19 10.21 13.50
N TYR A 131 2.07 10.02 12.78
CA TYR A 131 1.95 10.31 11.35
C TYR A 131 1.39 11.71 11.09
N ASN A 132 1.91 12.35 10.06
CA ASN A 132 1.33 13.59 9.54
C ASN A 132 0.01 13.28 8.81
N PRO A 133 -1.06 14.04 9.06
CA PRO A 133 -2.31 13.85 8.36
C PRO A 133 -2.18 14.25 6.87
N PRO A 134 -3.05 13.75 5.96
CA PRO A 134 -3.02 14.12 4.55
C PRO A 134 -3.22 15.62 4.28
N THR A 135 -3.77 16.37 5.24
CA THR A 135 -3.96 17.81 5.21
C THR A 135 -2.69 18.62 5.55
N ALA A 136 -1.63 17.97 6.01
CA ALA A 136 -0.37 18.62 6.33
C ALA A 136 0.29 19.27 5.09
N ARG A 137 1.45 19.91 5.28
CA ARG A 137 2.22 20.51 4.17
C ARG A 137 3.27 19.54 3.65
N VAL A 138 3.29 19.30 2.33
CA VAL A 138 4.34 18.48 1.71
C VAL A 138 5.67 19.22 1.81
N ARG A 139 6.62 18.68 2.58
CA ARG A 139 7.95 19.25 2.73
C ARG A 139 8.91 18.72 1.65
N ARG A 140 8.93 17.40 1.52
CA ARG A 140 9.68 16.60 0.54
C ARG A 140 8.91 15.28 0.35
N PRO A 141 9.10 14.55 -0.75
CA PRO A 141 9.85 14.88 -1.95
C PRO A 141 9.04 15.82 -2.88
N ARG A 142 9.70 16.41 -3.88
CA ARG A 142 9.08 17.37 -4.81
C ARG A 142 8.75 16.79 -6.19
N SER A 143 9.25 15.58 -6.49
CA SER A 143 8.97 14.86 -7.73
C SER A 143 9.04 13.35 -7.53
N PRO A 144 8.38 12.56 -8.40
CA PRO A 144 8.49 11.09 -8.41
C PRO A 144 9.93 10.61 -8.60
N ASN A 145 10.70 11.22 -9.51
CA ASN A 145 12.10 10.83 -9.73
C ASN A 145 12.95 10.96 -8.47
N ARG A 146 12.66 11.97 -7.64
CA ARG A 146 13.34 12.11 -6.34
C ARG A 146 12.93 11.01 -5.35
N MET A 147 11.67 10.58 -5.35
CA MET A 147 11.23 9.42 -4.55
C MET A 147 11.97 8.16 -4.94
N ILE A 148 12.06 7.88 -6.25
CA ILE A 148 12.73 6.69 -6.78
C ILE A 148 14.20 6.71 -6.37
N HIS A 149 14.91 7.84 -6.56
CA HIS A 149 16.31 7.96 -6.13
C HIS A 149 16.48 7.76 -4.61
N ASP A 150 15.64 8.38 -3.78
CA ASP A 150 15.68 8.20 -2.32
C ASP A 150 15.40 6.72 -1.94
N ALA A 151 14.51 6.04 -2.65
CA ALA A 151 14.20 4.61 -2.48
C ALA A 151 15.39 3.72 -2.85
N GLU A 152 16.04 3.96 -3.99
CA GLU A 152 17.26 3.25 -4.38
C GLU A 152 18.38 3.41 -3.33
N GLN A 153 18.57 4.62 -2.80
CA GLN A 153 19.55 4.87 -1.73
C GLN A 153 19.21 4.07 -0.47
N ALA A 154 17.92 4.06 -0.08
CA ALA A 154 17.45 3.30 1.07
C ALA A 154 17.67 1.79 0.89
N ASN A 155 17.40 1.24 -0.30
CA ASN A 155 17.66 -0.18 -0.61
C ASN A 155 19.16 -0.51 -0.54
N ARG A 156 20.03 0.35 -1.07
CA ARG A 156 21.49 0.20 -0.95
C ARG A 156 21.95 0.19 0.51
N TRP A 157 21.37 1.04 1.36
CA TRP A 157 21.70 1.07 2.78
C TRP A 157 21.18 -0.16 3.54
N ALA A 158 19.97 -0.63 3.23
CA ALA A 158 19.39 -1.83 3.81
C ALA A 158 20.25 -3.08 3.48
N ALA A 159 20.64 -3.25 2.21
CA ALA A 159 21.50 -4.37 1.79
C ALA A 159 22.85 -4.37 2.53
N ARG A 160 23.47 -3.20 2.73
CA ARG A 160 24.74 -3.07 3.47
C ARG A 160 24.62 -3.38 4.97
N ARG A 161 23.43 -3.17 5.56
CA ARG A 161 23.17 -3.50 6.97
C ARG A 161 22.92 -4.99 7.16
N GLY A 162 22.18 -5.63 6.26
CA GLY A 162 21.95 -7.08 6.28
C GLY A 162 23.19 -7.93 5.99
N MET A 163 24.27 -7.36 5.43
CA MET A 163 25.56 -8.04 5.26
C MET A 163 26.46 -8.02 6.52
N LYS A 164 26.06 -7.30 7.57
CA LYS A 164 26.86 -7.13 8.80
C LYS A 164 26.32 -7.94 10.00
N GLU A 165 25.23 -8.67 9.80
CA GLU A 165 24.66 -9.65 10.75
C GLU A 165 25.01 -11.06 10.29
#